data_AF-A0A016U8L4-F1
#
_entry.id   AF-A0A016U8L4-F1
#
_cell.length_a   1.000
_cell.length_b   1.000
_cell.length_c   1.000
_cell.angle_alpha   90.00
_cell.angle_beta   90.00
_cell.angle_gamma   90.00
#
_symmetry.space_group_name_H-M   'P 1'
#
loop_
_entity.id
_entity.type
_entity.pdbx_description
1 polymer ?
#
loop_
_entity_poly.entity_id
_entity_poly.type
_entity_poly.pdbx_seq_one_letter_code
_entity_poly.pdbx_strand_id
1 'polypeptide(L)'
;MGAGVGTSTLLFEAPVYKTEGITVRYTFPPYVSSGARDLINKLLQREPEERLSLTEVMEHEWVQHHLRKREASLRIPKKTVRDVTSM
;
A
#
# COMPACT_ATOMS: atom_id res chain seq x y z
N MET A 1 46.98 -17.86 -21.30
CA MET A 1 46.63 -16.50 -20.87
C MET A 1 45.30 -16.09 -21.49
N GLY A 2 44.28 -15.85 -20.66
CA GLY A 2 43.16 -14.94 -20.93
C GLY A 2 42.07 -15.36 -21.92
N ALA A 3 41.21 -16.31 -21.56
CA ALA A 3 39.87 -16.38 -22.16
C ALA A 3 39.01 -15.29 -21.48
N GLY A 4 38.72 -14.22 -22.22
CA GLY A 4 37.90 -13.11 -21.74
C GLY A 4 36.48 -13.55 -21.45
N VAL A 5 36.04 -13.36 -20.20
CA VAL A 5 34.66 -13.55 -19.77
C VAL A 5 33.78 -12.53 -20.50
N GLY A 6 32.99 -12.99 -21.46
CA GLY A 6 31.90 -12.21 -22.02
C GLY A 6 30.83 -12.05 -20.94
N THR A 7 30.91 -10.97 -20.16
CA THR A 7 29.81 -10.58 -19.28
C THR A 7 28.63 -10.25 -20.19
N SER A 8 27.69 -11.21 -20.26
CA SER A 8 26.38 -11.05 -20.89
C SER A 8 25.55 -10.09 -20.04
N THR A 9 25.84 -8.81 -20.21
CA THR A 9 25.14 -7.65 -19.66
C THR A 9 25.11 -6.69 -20.85
N LEU A 10 23.99 -6.31 -21.49
CA LEU A 10 22.57 -6.30 -21.15
C LEU A 10 21.80 -6.31 -22.48
N LEU A 11 20.80 -7.17 -22.66
CA LEU A 11 19.84 -7.09 -23.79
C LEU A 11 18.57 -6.32 -23.42
N PHE A 12 18.57 -5.68 -22.25
CA PHE A 12 17.43 -4.95 -21.73
C PHE A 12 17.89 -3.70 -20.97
N GLU A 13 18.73 -2.88 -21.60
CA GLU A 13 18.68 -1.44 -21.33
C GLU A 13 17.37 -0.95 -21.96
N ALA A 14 16.24 -1.26 -21.32
CA ALA A 14 14.99 -0.63 -21.69
C ALA A 14 15.21 0.87 -21.49
N PRO A 15 15.10 1.69 -22.54
CA PRO A 15 15.16 3.13 -22.35
C PRO A 15 14.11 3.45 -21.31
N VAL A 16 14.54 4.07 -20.20
CA VAL A 16 13.60 4.66 -19.24
C VAL A 16 12.73 5.57 -20.09
N TYR A 17 11.48 5.16 -20.31
CA TYR A 17 10.53 5.90 -21.11
C TYR A 17 10.20 7.15 -20.29
N LYS A 18 11.02 8.18 -20.50
CA LYS A 18 10.83 9.51 -19.93
C LYS A 18 9.57 10.02 -20.58
N THR A 19 8.45 9.74 -19.93
CA THR A 19 7.14 10.07 -20.45
C THR A 19 6.94 11.53 -20.17
N GLU A 20 7.54 12.37 -21.02
CA GLU A 20 7.40 13.82 -21.00
C GLU A 20 5.91 14.14 -21.22
N GLY A 21 5.21 14.51 -20.15
CA GLY A 21 3.86 15.10 -20.26
C GLY A 21 2.69 14.34 -19.62
N ILE A 22 2.86 13.17 -18.99
CA ILE A 22 1.76 12.57 -18.22
C ILE A 22 1.67 13.28 -16.86
N THR A 23 0.70 14.19 -16.75
CA THR A 23 0.28 14.76 -15.47
C THR A 23 -0.73 13.83 -14.82
N VAL A 24 -0.47 13.44 -13.58
CA VAL A 24 -1.39 12.59 -12.82
C VAL A 24 -2.52 13.48 -12.30
N ARG A 25 -3.67 13.45 -12.98
CA ARG A 25 -4.87 14.22 -12.60
C ARG A 25 -5.97 13.27 -12.15
N TYR A 26 -6.30 13.30 -10.86
CA TYR A 26 -7.47 12.63 -10.30
C TYR A 26 -8.14 13.58 -9.31
N THR A 27 -9.44 13.38 -9.09
CA THR A 27 -10.23 14.15 -8.13
C THR A 27 -10.89 13.19 -7.16
N PHE A 28 -10.98 13.61 -5.90
CA PHE A 28 -11.61 12.80 -4.85
C PHE A 28 -13.06 13.24 -4.64
N PRO A 29 -14.02 12.31 -4.67
CA PRO A 29 -15.39 12.61 -4.28
C PRO A 29 -15.52 12.84 -2.77
N PRO A 30 -16.60 13.51 -2.31
CA PRO A 30 -16.73 13.97 -0.92
C PRO A 30 -16.76 12.86 0.12
N TYR A 31 -17.13 11.64 -0.27
CA TYR A 31 -17.19 10.47 0.62
C TYR A 31 -15.81 9.86 0.92
N VAL A 32 -14.74 10.26 0.22
CA VAL A 32 -13.40 9.73 0.49
C VAL A 32 -12.84 10.43 1.72
N SER A 33 -12.42 9.68 2.74
CA SER A 33 -11.82 10.27 3.94
C SER A 33 -10.45 10.88 3.65
N SER A 34 -10.06 11.91 4.40
CA SER A 34 -8.76 12.59 4.23
C SER A 34 -7.57 11.61 4.25
N GLY A 35 -7.58 10.65 5.17
CA GLY A 35 -6.52 9.61 5.24
C GLY A 35 -6.48 8.68 4.02
N ALA A 36 -7.63 8.39 3.39
CA ALA A 36 -7.65 7.62 2.15
C ALA A 36 -7.08 8.42 0.98
N ARG A 37 -7.41 9.72 0.91
CA ARG A 37 -6.87 10.63 -0.12
C ARG A 37 -5.36 10.73 -0.03
N ASP A 38 -4.82 10.85 1.18
CA ASP A 38 -3.37 10.92 1.40
C ASP A 38 -2.65 9.66 0.94
N LEU A 39 -3.19 8.48 1.28
CA LEU A 39 -2.64 7.21 0.83
C LEU A 39 -2.67 7.09 -0.70
N ILE A 40 -3.80 7.42 -1.33
CA ILE A 40 -3.95 7.36 -2.79
C ILE A 40 -3.01 8.36 -3.47
N ASN A 41 -2.82 9.55 -2.88
CA ASN A 41 -1.87 10.54 -3.40
C ASN A 41 -0.44 10.00 -3.46
N LYS A 42 0.00 9.34 -2.39
CA LYS A 42 1.36 8.78 -2.28
C LYS A 42 1.56 7.54 -3.16
N LEU A 43 0.48 6.84 -3.51
CA LEU A 43 0.52 5.71 -4.43
C LEU A 43 0.54 6.14 -5.90
N LEU A 44 -0.25 7.16 -6.25
CA LEU A 44 -0.38 7.66 -7.63
C LEU A 44 0.65 8.74 -7.94
N GLN A 45 1.93 8.41 -7.76
CA GLN A 45 3.05 9.27 -8.12
C GLN A 45 3.57 8.97 -9.52
N ARG A 46 3.93 10.02 -10.25
CA ARG A 46 4.52 9.92 -11.60
C ARG A 46 5.88 9.25 -11.55
N GLU A 47 6.71 9.69 -10.61
CA GLU A 47 8.04 9.12 -10.39
C GLU A 47 7.89 7.86 -9.53
N PRO A 48 8.35 6.69 -9.97
CA PRO A 48 8.38 5.47 -9.16
C PRO A 48 9.20 5.63 -7.86
N GLU A 49 10.22 6.49 -7.83
CA GLU A 49 11.04 6.73 -6.63
C GLU A 49 10.27 7.47 -5.53
N GLU A 50 9.33 8.33 -5.90
CA GLU A 50 8.44 9.05 -4.98
C GLU A 50 7.23 8.21 -4.55
N ARG A 51 7.04 7.03 -5.18
CA ARG A 51 5.92 6.14 -4.89
C ARG A 51 6.12 5.46 -3.55
N LEU A 52 5.07 5.49 -2.73
CA LEU A 52 5.06 4.79 -1.45
C LEU A 52 5.37 3.30 -1.63
N SER A 53 6.37 2.81 -0.89
CA SER A 53 6.73 1.38 -0.91
C SER A 53 5.63 0.54 -0.25
N LEU A 54 5.60 -0.77 -0.56
CA LEU A 54 4.59 -1.66 0.01
C LEU A 54 4.65 -1.71 1.55
N THR A 55 5.86 -1.65 2.12
CA THR A 55 6.06 -1.64 3.57
C THR A 55 5.42 -0.40 4.19
N GLU A 56 5.67 0.78 3.61
CA GLU A 56 5.10 2.05 4.09
C GLU A 56 3.58 2.12 3.89
N VAL A 57 3.04 1.49 2.84
CA VAL A 57 1.59 1.33 2.66
C VAL A 57 0.99 0.55 3.83
N MET A 58 1.62 -0.54 4.25
CA MET A 58 1.14 -1.35 5.38
C MET A 58 1.18 -0.57 6.70
N GLU A 59 2.15 0.31 6.87
CA GLU A 59 2.32 1.14 8.08
C GLU A 59 1.44 2.40 8.07
N HIS A 60 0.85 2.76 6.93
CA HIS A 60 0.05 3.97 6.81
C HIS A 60 -1.15 3.98 7.76
N GLU A 61 -1.36 5.09 8.46
CA GLU A 61 -2.42 5.30 9.47
C GLU A 61 -3.81 4.87 8.98
N TRP A 62 -4.15 5.20 7.73
CA TRP A 62 -5.43 4.81 7.14
C TRP A 62 -5.58 3.28 7.06
N VAL A 63 -4.53 2.56 6.68
CA VAL A 63 -4.53 1.09 6.57
C VAL A 63 -4.61 0.48 7.97
N GLN A 64 -3.75 0.92 8.88
CA GLN A 64 -3.72 0.46 10.27
C GLN A 64 -5.06 0.66 11.00
N HIS A 65 -5.72 1.80 10.79
CA HIS A 65 -7.04 2.08 11.35
C HIS A 65 -8.09 1.05 10.89
N HIS A 66 -8.12 0.72 9.60
CA HIS A 66 -9.10 -0.22 9.04
C HIS A 66 -8.77 -1.67 9.41
N LEU A 67 -7.49 -2.03 9.48
CA LEU A 67 -7.06 -3.35 9.96
C LEU A 67 -7.47 -3.56 11.42
N ARG A 68 -7.21 -2.60 12.31
CA ARG A 68 -7.64 -2.68 13.72
C ARG A 68 -9.15 -2.88 13.85
N LYS A 69 -9.93 -2.13 13.07
CA LYS A 69 -11.40 -2.24 13.06
C LYS A 69 -11.84 -3.64 12.62
N ARG A 70 -11.21 -4.20 11.59
CA ARG A 70 -11.45 -5.57 11.12
C ARG A 70 -11.13 -6.60 12.21
N GLU A 71 -9.95 -6.52 12.82
CA GLU A 71 -9.54 -7.44 13.90
C GLU A 71 -10.50 -7.38 15.09
N ALA A 72 -10.93 -6.17 15.50
CA ALA A 72 -11.93 -6.01 16.54
C ALA A 72 -13.28 -6.67 16.18
N SER A 73 -13.68 -6.61 14.91
CA SER A 73 -14.93 -7.21 14.42
C SER A 73 -14.86 -8.74 14.32
N LEU A 74 -13.66 -9.31 14.16
CA LEU A 74 -13.42 -10.75 14.10
C LEU A 74 -13.24 -11.39 15.49
N ARG A 75 -13.05 -10.59 16.55
CA ARG A 75 -13.04 -11.11 17.92
C ARG A 75 -14.43 -11.64 18.24
N ILE A 76 -14.56 -12.96 18.19
CA ILE A 76 -15.74 -13.69 18.69
C ILE A 76 -16.00 -13.20 20.11
N PRO A 77 -17.19 -12.65 20.42
CA PRO A 77 -17.52 -12.27 21.78
C PRO A 77 -17.39 -13.50 22.67
N LYS A 78 -16.54 -13.44 23.70
CA LYS A 78 -16.56 -14.44 24.77
C LYS A 78 -17.92 -14.30 25.46
N LYS A 79 -18.89 -15.12 25.05
CA LYS A 79 -20.16 -15.31 25.75
C LYS A 79 -19.82 -15.58 27.22
N THR A 80 -20.05 -14.57 28.05
CA THR A 80 -19.86 -14.67 29.49
C THR A 80 -20.97 -15.57 30.00
N VAL A 81 -20.63 -16.83 30.26
CA VAL A 81 -21.51 -17.79 30.93
C VAL A 81 -21.64 -17.34 32.38
N ARG A 82 -22.53 -16.39 32.66
CA ARG A 82 -22.96 -16.04 34.01
C ARG A 82 -24.42 -15.63 33.94
N ASP A 83 -25.29 -16.63 34.05
CA ASP A 83 -26.47 -16.59 34.91
C ASP A 83 -27.15 -17.98 34.89
N VAL A 84 -26.70 -18.87 35.77
CA VAL A 84 -27.50 -20.05 36.18
C VAL A 84 -27.43 -20.28 37.69
N THR A 85 -27.06 -19.25 38.45
CA THR A 85 -27.09 -19.29 39.92
C THR A 85 -28.04 -18.21 40.40
N SER A 86 -29.32 -18.42 40.15
CA SER A 86 -30.39 -17.80 40.91
C SER A 86 -31.66 -18.66 40.80
N MET A 87 -31.73 -19.72 41.61
CA MET A 87 -32.92 -20.21 42.34
C MET A 87 -32.44 -21.15 43.44
#